data_AF-A0A3D0DH84-F1
#
_entry.id   AF-A0A3D0DH84-F1
#
_cell.length_a   1.000
_cell.length_b   1.000
_cell.length_c   1.000
_cell.angle_alpha   90.00
_cell.angle_beta   90.00
_cell.angle_gamma   90.00
#
_symmetry.space_group_name_H-M   'P 1'
#
loop_
_entity.id
_entity.type
_entity.pdbx_description
1 polymer ?
#
loop_
_entity_poly.entity_id
_entity_poly.type
_entity_poly.pdbx_seq_one_letter_code
_entity_poly.pdbx_strand_id
1 'polypeptide(L)'
;SRLFEESGYAVIRDRNFHLLFNAAGVPKRNFGGHKHNDLLSFTLELDGVPYLIDPGTFCYSADFDMRNLSRSVSCHNTVAIDNAEQNRFIPDKLFYLTSDASPKINLWTKTDKSVIVSASHDGYKRLGGLIHRRTITAWPASCQLHL
;
A
#
# COMPACT_ATOMS: atom_id res chain seq x y z
N SER A 1 -1.66 -17.91 -0.44
CA SER A 1 -0.99 -16.70 -0.95
C SER A 1 -0.97 -16.63 -2.47
N ARG A 2 -1.18 -15.45 -3.05
CA ARG A 2 -1.21 -15.19 -4.50
C ARG A 2 -0.82 -13.73 -4.79
N LEU A 3 -0.10 -13.50 -5.88
CA LEU A 3 0.08 -12.19 -6.48
C LEU A 3 -0.92 -12.02 -7.64
N PHE A 4 -1.56 -10.87 -7.70
CA PHE A 4 -2.41 -10.42 -8.80
C PHE A 4 -1.66 -9.31 -9.52
N GLU A 5 -0.81 -9.70 -10.48
CA GLU A 5 0.15 -8.79 -11.12
C GLU A 5 -0.53 -7.61 -11.81
N GLU A 6 -1.62 -7.85 -12.53
CA GLU A 6 -2.34 -6.82 -13.28
C GLU A 6 -2.99 -5.78 -12.37
N SER A 7 -3.50 -6.19 -11.21
CA SER A 7 -4.12 -5.27 -10.25
C SER A 7 -3.12 -4.67 -9.27
N GLY A 8 -1.90 -5.22 -9.16
CA GLY A 8 -0.86 -4.75 -8.26
C GLY A 8 -1.08 -5.13 -6.80
N TYR A 9 -1.90 -6.14 -6.51
CA TYR A 9 -2.14 -6.61 -5.14
C TYR A 9 -1.51 -7.98 -4.88
N ALA A 10 -0.93 -8.17 -3.71
CA ALA A 10 -0.50 -9.48 -3.23
C ALA A 10 -1.23 -9.85 -1.95
N VAL A 11 -1.74 -11.08 -1.89
CA VAL A 11 -2.33 -11.66 -0.68
C VAL A 11 -1.38 -12.72 -0.17
N ILE A 12 -0.87 -12.53 1.05
CA ILE A 12 -0.11 -13.53 1.78
C ILE A 12 -1.02 -14.06 2.88
N ARG A 13 -1.32 -15.36 2.87
CA ARG A 13 -2.22 -15.95 3.84
C ARG A 13 -1.85 -17.38 4.19
N ASP A 14 -2.16 -17.74 5.43
CA ASP A 14 -2.21 -19.10 5.97
C ASP A 14 -3.43 -19.23 6.92
N ARG A 15 -3.53 -20.27 7.75
CA ARG A 15 -4.70 -20.54 8.59
C ARG A 15 -5.00 -19.39 9.56
N ASN A 16 -3.96 -18.81 10.15
CA ASN A 16 -4.06 -17.83 11.23
C ASN A 16 -3.43 -16.48 10.85
N PHE A 17 -3.16 -16.27 9.56
CA PHE A 17 -2.40 -15.13 9.08
C PHE A 17 -3.02 -14.63 7.77
N HIS A 18 -3.31 -13.34 7.67
CA HIS A 18 -3.73 -12.72 6.43
C HIS A 18 -3.10 -11.33 6.27
N LEU A 19 -2.43 -11.12 5.14
CA LEU A 19 -1.80 -9.86 4.78
C LEU A 19 -2.17 -9.51 3.35
N LEU A 20 -2.70 -8.30 3.16
CA LEU A 20 -2.88 -7.68 1.85
C LEU A 20 -1.78 -6.66 1.66
N PHE A 21 -1.03 -6.76 0.57
CA PHE A 21 0.00 -5.81 0.17
C PHE A 21 -0.43 -5.07 -1.09
N ASN A 22 -0.30 -3.75 -1.09
CA ASN A 22 -0.72 -2.89 -2.19
C ASN A 22 0.49 -2.30 -2.95
N ALA A 23 0.61 -2.63 -4.23
CA ALA A 23 1.50 -1.98 -5.19
C ALA A 23 0.75 -1.46 -6.42
N ALA A 24 -0.54 -1.16 -6.26
CA ALA A 24 -1.46 -0.77 -7.31
C ALA A 24 -1.40 0.75 -7.58
N GLY A 25 -0.60 1.14 -8.57
CA GLY A 25 -0.38 2.53 -8.97
C GLY A 25 -1.63 3.33 -9.36
N VAL A 26 -1.48 4.65 -9.36
CA VAL A 26 -2.44 5.57 -9.98
C VAL A 26 -2.34 5.40 -11.51
N PRO A 27 -3.42 5.01 -12.21
CA PRO A 27 -3.38 4.85 -13.66
C PRO A 27 -3.20 6.21 -14.35
N LYS A 28 -2.26 6.28 -15.31
CA LYS A 28 -1.93 7.52 -16.03
C LYS A 28 -3.11 8.11 -16.84
N ARG A 29 -4.09 7.28 -17.24
CA ARG A 29 -5.20 7.68 -18.13
C ARG A 29 -6.37 8.32 -17.38
N ASN A 30 -6.55 8.04 -16.09
CA ASN A 30 -7.74 8.48 -15.34
C ASN A 30 -7.41 9.14 -14.00
N PHE A 31 -6.14 9.43 -13.73
CA PHE A 31 -5.65 10.11 -12.53
C PHE A 31 -6.12 9.47 -11.21
N GLY A 32 -6.46 8.17 -11.24
CA GLY A 32 -6.78 7.37 -10.07
C GLY A 32 -8.02 7.80 -9.28
N GLY A 33 -9.17 7.96 -9.94
CA GLY A 33 -10.50 8.28 -9.36
C GLY A 33 -10.73 8.04 -7.86
N HIS A 34 -10.40 6.86 -7.33
CA HIS A 34 -10.56 6.52 -5.91
C HIS A 34 -9.27 6.01 -5.25
N LYS A 35 -8.11 6.34 -5.84
CA LYS A 35 -6.80 5.97 -5.32
C LYS A 35 -6.39 6.86 -4.17
N HIS A 36 -5.61 6.26 -3.28
CA HIS A 36 -4.98 6.91 -2.16
C HIS A 36 -3.45 6.94 -2.37
N ASN A 37 -2.74 7.66 -1.52
CA ASN A 37 -1.28 7.60 -1.43
C ASN A 37 -0.83 6.42 -0.55
N ASP A 38 -1.29 5.23 -0.92
CA ASP A 38 -1.17 4.00 -0.16
C ASP A 38 -0.24 2.96 -0.83
N LEU A 39 0.63 3.39 -1.76
CA LEU A 39 1.59 2.47 -2.37
C LEU A 39 2.52 1.88 -1.33
N LEU A 40 2.78 0.59 -1.52
CA LEU A 40 3.53 -0.30 -0.65
C LEU A 40 2.93 -0.43 0.75
N SER A 41 1.70 0.03 0.98
CA SER A 41 0.99 -0.24 2.24
C SER A 41 0.62 -1.71 2.38
N PHE A 42 0.27 -2.11 3.59
CA PHE A 42 -0.27 -3.44 3.87
C PHE A 42 -1.25 -3.42 5.03
N THR A 43 -2.14 -4.42 5.06
CA THR A 43 -2.94 -4.76 6.25
C THR A 43 -2.47 -6.09 6.81
N LEU A 44 -2.66 -6.31 8.10
CA LEU A 44 -2.28 -7.54 8.79
C LEU A 44 -3.38 -7.96 9.76
N GLU A 45 -3.81 -9.20 9.59
CA GLU A 45 -4.69 -9.92 10.50
C GLU A 45 -3.97 -11.18 10.99
N LEU A 46 -4.05 -11.43 12.29
CA LEU A 46 -3.52 -12.62 12.97
C LEU A 46 -4.64 -13.23 13.82
N ASP A 47 -4.87 -14.53 13.69
CA ASP A 47 -5.89 -15.27 14.44
C ASP A 47 -7.30 -14.63 14.36
N GLY A 48 -7.67 -14.06 13.21
CA GLY A 48 -8.94 -13.37 13.02
C GLY A 48 -9.01 -11.96 13.63
N VAL A 49 -7.91 -11.46 14.20
CA VAL A 49 -7.82 -10.13 14.80
C VAL A 49 -7.03 -9.19 13.89
N PRO A 50 -7.61 -8.04 13.48
CA PRO A 50 -6.88 -7.05 12.68
C PRO A 50 -5.91 -6.25 13.56
N TYR A 51 -4.62 -6.28 13.22
CA TYR A 51 -3.56 -5.55 13.93
C TYR A 51 -3.12 -4.28 13.19
N LEU A 52 -2.97 -4.39 11.87
CA LEU A 52 -2.65 -3.25 11.00
C LEU A 52 -3.76 -3.11 9.98
N ILE A 53 -4.51 -2.02 10.07
CA ILE A 53 -5.68 -1.78 9.22
C ILE A 53 -5.41 -0.67 8.23
N ASP A 54 -6.23 -0.63 7.18
CA ASP A 54 -6.46 0.58 6.41
C ASP A 54 -7.66 1.31 7.03
N PRO A 55 -7.55 2.59 7.42
CA PRO A 55 -8.65 3.31 8.05
C PRO A 55 -9.78 3.66 7.06
N GLY A 56 -9.58 3.44 5.76
CA GLY A 56 -10.56 3.70 4.73
C GLY A 56 -10.77 5.18 4.43
N THR A 57 -11.97 5.53 3.98
CA THR A 57 -12.36 6.90 3.65
C THR A 57 -13.33 7.41 4.69
N PHE A 58 -12.93 8.43 5.46
CA PHE A 58 -13.76 9.02 6.51
C PHE A 58 -14.94 9.82 5.94
N CYS A 59 -14.65 10.74 5.01
CA CYS A 59 -15.65 11.57 4.36
C CYS A 59 -15.45 11.52 2.84
N TYR A 60 -16.53 11.51 2.08
CA TYR A 60 -16.47 11.38 0.62
C TYR A 60 -16.34 12.74 -0.09
N SER A 61 -17.21 13.71 0.23
CA SER A 61 -17.23 15.03 -0.42
C SER A 61 -17.64 16.20 0.47
N ALA A 62 -18.13 15.96 1.70
CA ALA A 62 -18.64 17.02 2.57
C ALA A 62 -17.53 17.79 3.29
N ASP A 63 -16.33 17.21 3.39
CA ASP A 63 -15.16 17.81 4.03
C ASP A 63 -13.92 17.49 3.19
N PHE A 64 -13.35 18.52 2.56
CA PHE A 64 -12.23 18.39 1.63
C PHE A 64 -10.93 18.02 2.36
N ASP A 65 -10.71 18.59 3.54
CA ASP A 65 -9.50 18.38 4.31
C ASP A 65 -9.49 16.97 4.89
N MET A 66 -10.60 16.53 5.47
CA MET A 66 -10.73 15.16 5.96
C MET A 66 -10.69 14.14 4.83
N ARG A 67 -11.27 14.45 3.67
CA ARG A 67 -11.18 13.60 2.48
C ARG A 67 -9.74 13.45 2.00
N ASN A 68 -8.96 14.53 1.99
CA ASN A 68 -7.55 14.52 1.60
C ASN A 68 -6.67 13.81 2.64
N LEU A 69 -6.92 14.05 3.93
CA LEU A 69 -6.25 13.36 5.02
C LEU A 69 -6.44 11.85 4.89
N SER A 70 -7.67 11.36 4.71
CA SER A 70 -7.94 9.91 4.62
C SER A 70 -7.28 9.20 3.43
N ARG A 71 -6.81 9.95 2.41
CA ARG A 71 -6.07 9.42 1.26
C ARG A 71 -4.60 9.83 1.23
N SER A 72 -4.13 10.49 2.28
CA SER A 72 -2.74 10.89 2.42
C SER A 72 -1.86 9.71 2.84
N VAL A 73 -0.58 9.79 2.53
CA VAL A 73 0.40 8.76 2.88
C VAL A 73 0.46 8.47 4.39
N SER A 74 0.17 9.46 5.24
CA SER A 74 0.23 9.33 6.69
C SER A 74 -0.93 8.52 7.29
N CYS A 75 -2.02 8.31 6.55
CA CYS A 75 -3.13 7.47 6.98
C CYS A 75 -2.96 5.98 6.65
N HIS A 76 -1.91 5.60 5.94
CA HIS A 76 -1.69 4.22 5.50
C HIS A 76 -0.43 3.63 6.13
N ASN A 77 -0.38 2.30 6.27
CA ASN A 77 0.79 1.59 6.78
C ASN A 77 1.94 1.59 5.76
N THR A 78 2.44 2.76 5.38
CA THR A 78 3.54 2.99 4.44
C THR A 78 4.46 4.10 4.99
N VAL A 79 5.41 4.60 4.21
CA VAL A 79 6.33 5.66 4.68
C VAL A 79 6.19 6.94 3.85
N ALA A 80 6.22 8.06 4.56
CA ALA A 80 6.39 9.40 4.00
C ALA A 80 7.87 9.80 4.05
N ILE A 81 8.34 10.52 3.04
CA ILE A 81 9.67 11.13 3.05
C ILE A 81 9.48 12.64 3.09
N ASP A 82 10.08 13.30 4.09
CA ASP A 82 9.97 14.75 4.31
C ASP A 82 8.52 15.26 4.31
N ASN A 83 7.61 14.49 4.93
CA ASN A 83 6.16 14.74 4.96
C ASN A 83 5.50 14.87 3.57
N ALA A 84 6.17 14.41 2.52
CA ALA A 84 5.69 14.53 1.17
C ALA A 84 4.84 13.32 0.77
N GLU A 85 3.83 13.57 -0.06
CA GLU A 85 3.00 12.52 -0.64
C GLU A 85 3.74 11.67 -1.69
N GLN A 86 3.26 10.45 -1.90
CA GLN A 86 3.75 9.59 -2.99
C GLN A 86 3.32 10.14 -4.36
N ASN A 87 2.04 10.51 -4.47
CA ASN A 87 1.47 11.26 -5.57
C ASN A 87 0.87 12.56 -5.03
N ARG A 88 1.19 13.70 -5.64
CA ARG A 88 0.67 14.99 -5.22
C ARG A 88 -0.85 15.07 -5.41
N PHE A 89 -1.50 15.76 -4.48
CA PHE A 89 -2.89 16.17 -4.63
C PHE A 89 -3.03 17.18 -5.78
N ILE A 90 -4.13 17.06 -6.51
CA ILE A 90 -4.54 18.06 -7.47
C ILE A 90 -5.53 19.00 -6.74
N PRO A 91 -5.26 20.32 -6.66
CA PRO A 91 -6.15 21.27 -6.00
C PRO A 91 -7.58 21.16 -6.54
N ASP A 92 -8.57 21.23 -5.64
CA ASP A 92 -10.00 21.16 -5.93
C ASP A 92 -10.48 19.88 -6.65
N LYS A 93 -9.66 18.83 -6.65
CA LYS A 93 -9.94 17.54 -7.30
C LYS A 93 -9.83 16.40 -6.28
N LEU A 94 -10.90 16.19 -5.51
CA LEU A 94 -10.96 15.19 -4.41
C LEU A 94 -10.79 13.73 -4.83
N PHE A 95 -10.97 13.45 -6.11
CA PHE A 95 -10.94 12.10 -6.68
C PHE A 95 -9.72 11.86 -7.55
N TYR A 96 -8.78 12.81 -7.59
CA TYR A 96 -7.65 12.70 -8.49
C TYR A 96 -6.34 12.93 -7.75
N LEU A 97 -5.35 12.13 -8.14
CA LEU A 97 -3.96 12.27 -7.76
C LEU A 97 -3.15 12.42 -9.05
N THR A 98 -1.99 13.08 -8.96
CA THR A 98 -0.99 12.95 -10.02
C THR A 98 -0.56 11.48 -10.15
N SER A 99 0.08 11.11 -11.26
CA SER A 99 0.73 9.80 -11.41
C SER A 99 2.24 9.92 -11.23
N ASP A 100 2.66 10.54 -10.12
CA ASP A 100 4.08 10.77 -9.83
C ASP A 100 4.81 9.45 -9.53
N ALA A 101 4.15 8.53 -8.81
CA ALA A 101 4.73 7.26 -8.40
C ALA A 101 4.39 6.14 -9.40
N SER A 102 5.43 5.52 -9.96
CA SER A 102 5.31 4.30 -10.76
C SER A 102 5.76 3.09 -9.92
N PRO A 103 4.83 2.26 -9.42
CA PRO A 103 5.20 1.07 -8.68
C PRO A 103 5.68 -0.06 -9.60
N LYS A 104 6.55 -0.91 -9.07
CA LYS A 104 7.06 -2.11 -9.70
C LYS A 104 7.15 -3.23 -8.68
N ILE A 105 6.59 -4.40 -8.99
CA ILE A 105 6.89 -5.63 -8.26
C ILE A 105 8.31 -6.05 -8.64
N ASN A 106 9.19 -6.14 -7.65
CA ASN A 106 10.58 -6.55 -7.81
C ASN A 106 10.78 -8.04 -7.58
N LEU A 107 10.00 -8.63 -6.67
CA LEU A 107 10.09 -10.03 -6.29
C LEU A 107 8.75 -10.53 -5.79
N TRP A 108 8.37 -11.71 -6.25
CA TRP A 108 7.37 -12.55 -5.61
C TRP A 108 7.91 -13.97 -5.55
N THR A 109 7.98 -14.52 -4.35
CA THR A 109 8.46 -15.89 -4.14
C THR A 109 7.59 -16.56 -3.11
N LYS A 110 7.13 -17.76 -3.43
CA LYS A 110 6.38 -18.62 -2.52
C LYS A 110 7.10 -19.96 -2.45
N THR A 111 7.47 -20.36 -1.25
CA THR A 111 8.00 -21.68 -0.91
C THR A 111 7.09 -22.32 0.12
N ASP A 112 7.40 -23.57 0.52
CA ASP A 112 6.69 -24.24 1.61
C ASP A 112 6.99 -23.60 2.99
N LYS A 113 8.08 -22.84 3.11
CA LYS A 113 8.53 -22.23 4.38
C LYS A 113 8.19 -20.75 4.50
N SER A 114 8.13 -20.04 3.38
CA SER A 114 7.98 -18.59 3.38
C SER A 114 7.35 -18.04 2.11
N VAL A 115 6.81 -16.83 2.25
CA VAL A 115 6.34 -16.00 1.14
C VAL A 115 7.04 -14.66 1.22
N ILE A 116 7.60 -14.21 0.10
CA ILE A 116 8.29 -12.93 -0.02
C ILE A 116 7.58 -12.11 -1.10
N VAL A 117 7.26 -10.87 -0.76
CA VAL A 117 6.89 -9.83 -1.74
C VAL A 117 7.83 -8.66 -1.59
N SER A 118 8.38 -8.17 -2.70
CA SER A 118 9.13 -6.92 -2.74
C SER A 118 8.61 -6.06 -3.87
N ALA A 119 8.39 -4.78 -3.59
CA ALA A 119 8.02 -3.80 -4.58
C ALA A 119 8.64 -2.44 -4.27
N SER A 120 8.74 -1.59 -5.28
CA SER A 120 9.27 -0.24 -5.16
C SER A 120 8.45 0.75 -5.96
N HIS A 121 8.49 2.02 -5.59
CA HIS A 121 7.99 3.12 -6.41
C HIS A 121 8.97 4.28 -6.41
N ASP A 122 8.84 5.13 -7.43
CA ASP A 122 9.74 6.25 -7.67
C ASP A 122 9.10 7.63 -7.46
N GLY A 123 7.97 7.66 -6.75
CA GLY A 123 7.22 8.91 -6.48
C GLY A 123 8.09 9.98 -5.81
N TYR A 124 9.07 9.58 -4.99
CA TYR A 124 10.00 10.48 -4.31
C TYR A 124 11.24 10.87 -5.15
N LYS A 125 11.34 10.49 -6.43
CA LYS A 125 12.45 10.94 -7.30
C LYS A 125 12.59 12.45 -7.38
N ARG A 126 11.47 13.18 -7.24
CA ARG A 126 11.45 14.65 -7.17
C ARG A 126 12.13 15.23 -5.92
N LEU A 127 12.36 14.42 -4.88
CA LEU A 127 12.99 14.77 -3.62
C LEU A 127 14.46 14.30 -3.60
N GLY A 128 15.18 14.47 -4.70
CA GLY A 128 16.59 14.09 -4.79
C GLY A 128 16.86 12.66 -5.30
N GLY A 129 16.00 12.13 -6.17
CA GLY A 129 16.24 10.85 -6.86
C GLY A 129 15.90 9.60 -6.05
N LEU A 130 15.16 9.75 -4.94
CA LEU A 130 14.85 8.67 -4.02
C LEU A 130 13.87 7.63 -4.60
N ILE A 131 14.12 6.36 -4.27
CA ILE A 131 13.24 5.22 -4.58
C ILE A 131 12.86 4.55 -3.26
N HIS A 132 11.56 4.45 -2.98
CA HIS A 132 11.08 3.70 -1.84
C HIS A 132 10.87 2.25 -2.25
N ARG A 133 11.50 1.32 -1.53
CA ARG A 133 11.31 -0.12 -1.67
C ARG A 133 10.86 -0.71 -0.34
N ARG A 134 9.90 -1.64 -0.42
CA ARG A 134 9.48 -2.46 0.70
C ARG A 134 9.59 -3.93 0.34
N THR A 135 10.05 -4.72 1.30
CA THR A 135 10.04 -6.18 1.23
C THR A 135 9.34 -6.70 2.48
N ILE A 136 8.39 -7.61 2.28
CA ILE A 136 7.73 -8.35 3.36
C ILE A 136 8.05 -9.82 3.15
N THR A 137 8.59 -10.45 4.19
CA THR A 137 8.77 -11.90 4.27
C THR A 137 7.85 -12.41 5.37
N ALA A 138 7.00 -13.37 5.03
CA ALA A 138 6.17 -14.10 5.98
C ALA A 138 6.66 -15.55 6.06
N TRP A 139 6.58 -16.14 7.25
CA TRP A 139 6.91 -17.56 7.53
C TRP A 139 5.67 -18.27 8.07
N PRO A 140 4.76 -18.72 7.20
CA PRO A 140 3.42 -19.13 7.62
C PRO A 140 3.34 -20.54 8.25
N ALA A 141 4.41 -21.04 8.88
CA ALA A 141 4.46 -22.40 9.41
C ALA A 141 4.81 -22.50 10.92
N SER A 142 4.90 -21.37 11.64
CA SER A 142 5.35 -21.40 13.04
C SER A 142 4.78 -20.32 13.95
N CYS A 143 3.64 -19.71 13.62
CA CYS A 143 2.93 -18.87 14.59
C CYS A 143 2.13 -19.78 15.55
N GLN A 144 2.84 -20.51 16.42
CA GLN A 144 2.25 -20.95 17.67
C GLN A 144 2.42 -19.79 18.66
N LEU A 145 1.34 -19.04 18.87
CA LEU A 145 1.28 -18.09 19.97
C LEU A 145 1.20 -18.91 21.27
N HIS A 146 2.33 -19.12 21.93
CA HIS A 146 2.34 -19.58 23.32
C HIS A 146 2.24 -18.32 24.19
N LEU A 147 1.13 -18.19 24.92
CA LEU A 147 0.91 -17.17 25.96
C LEU A 147 1.75 -17.49 27.19
#